data_AF-A0AA94WNN7-F1
#
_entry.id   AF-A0AA94WNN7-F1
#
_cell.length_a   1.000
_cell.length_b   1.000
_cell.length_c   1.000
_cell.angle_alpha   90.00
_cell.angle_beta   90.00
_cell.angle_gamma   90.00
#
_symmetry.space_group_name_H-M   'P 1'
#
loop_
_entity.id
_entity.type
_entity.pdbx_description
1 polymer ?
#
loop_
_entity_poly.entity_id
_entity_poly.type
_entity_poly.pdbx_seq_one_letter_code
_entity_poly.pdbx_strand_id
1 'polypeptide(L)'
;MTHEKDENRLDRTLKGYQEIRMGEEGKRELHERVMGSVRQPEKRQQRRWDMRPVFSFMLAGFLLVVGGYFLANELIFSEDKDTSLTVEEQNEDVVEKGNGGITPYTSLEKAASAKLGTEVKIPFHADVPLQTAFIINDGYILDDEEFIGDPVVAAFVYSTLESGEEEEKSEELNKLKLSPGTDLIYGEFLINDKHMIGLNILNGETTHIDRINRNLIGEEKTIVGKTVYYSHRKDSIPESFRISFLVNEDVYAFYFNAERVSESYAYAFVEKSLKQMEE
;
A
#
# COMPACT_ATOMS: atom_id res chain seq x y z
N MET A 1 13.66 51.02 0.37
CA MET A 1 12.74 50.12 -0.35
C MET A 1 13.56 49.34 -1.37
N THR A 2 13.85 48.08 -1.07
CA THR A 2 14.47 47.14 -2.01
C THR A 2 13.80 45.80 -1.76
N HIS A 3 12.96 45.38 -2.70
CA HIS A 3 12.34 44.07 -2.72
C HIS A 3 13.42 43.01 -2.97
N GLU A 4 13.68 42.14 -2.00
CA GLU A 4 14.27 40.83 -2.26
C GLU A 4 13.21 39.98 -2.97
N LYS A 5 13.55 39.54 -4.19
CA LYS A 5 12.74 38.62 -4.99
C LYS A 5 12.98 37.22 -4.47
N ASP A 6 11.90 36.55 -4.05
CA ASP A 6 11.87 35.11 -3.82
C ASP A 6 12.36 34.37 -5.08
N GLU A 7 13.53 33.72 -4.97
CA GLU A 7 14.00 32.77 -5.98
C GLU A 7 13.07 31.55 -5.95
N ASN A 8 12.29 31.39 -7.01
CA ASN A 8 11.32 30.31 -7.15
C ASN A 8 12.06 28.97 -7.30
N ARG A 9 11.48 27.88 -6.77
CA ARG A 9 12.07 26.53 -6.72
C ARG A 9 12.55 26.02 -8.10
N LEU A 10 11.92 26.51 -9.18
CA LEU A 10 12.29 26.32 -10.58
C LEU A 10 13.65 26.92 -10.97
N ASP A 11 13.99 28.11 -10.48
CA ASP A 11 15.29 28.75 -10.76
C ASP A 11 16.44 27.98 -10.10
N ARG A 12 16.19 27.40 -8.92
CA ARG A 12 17.15 26.52 -8.24
C ARG A 12 17.32 25.18 -8.98
N THR A 13 16.27 24.67 -9.61
CA THR A 13 16.37 23.45 -10.44
C THR A 13 17.10 23.73 -11.76
N LEU A 14 16.82 24.86 -12.40
CA LEU A 14 17.48 25.29 -13.65
C LEU A 14 18.96 25.63 -13.47
N LYS A 15 19.36 26.22 -12.34
CA LYS A 15 20.78 26.41 -11.98
C LYS A 15 21.50 25.06 -11.82
N GLY A 16 20.83 24.04 -11.27
CA GLY A 16 21.36 22.67 -11.19
C GLY A 16 21.57 21.99 -12.55
N TYR A 17 20.74 22.31 -13.56
CA TYR A 17 20.95 21.84 -14.94
C TYR A 17 22.04 22.62 -15.69
N GLN A 18 22.39 23.84 -15.28
CA GLN A 18 23.48 24.62 -15.89
C GLN A 18 24.88 24.09 -15.49
N GLU A 19 25.01 23.35 -14.39
CA GLU A 19 26.27 22.73 -13.97
C GLU A 19 26.62 21.44 -14.73
N ILE A 20 25.65 20.84 -15.41
CA ILE A 20 25.91 19.68 -16.26
C ILE A 20 26.49 20.19 -17.58
N ARG A 21 27.81 20.08 -17.76
CA ARG A 21 28.46 20.25 -19.06
C ARG A 21 27.98 19.15 -20.02
N MET A 22 26.80 19.33 -20.60
CA MET A 22 26.33 18.51 -21.71
C MET A 22 26.99 19.00 -23.01
N GLY A 23 27.58 18.07 -23.76
CA GLY A 23 28.04 18.31 -25.13
C GLY A 23 26.90 18.69 -26.07
N GLU A 24 27.23 19.28 -27.22
CA GLU A 24 26.24 19.75 -28.21
C GLU A 24 25.31 18.63 -28.73
N GLU A 25 25.78 17.39 -28.77
CA GLU A 25 24.96 16.22 -29.13
C GLU A 25 23.85 15.93 -28.12
N GLY A 26 24.14 16.00 -26.81
CA GLY A 26 23.15 15.73 -25.76
C GLY A 26 22.01 16.76 -25.73
N LYS A 27 22.30 18.02 -26.11
CA LYS A 27 21.27 19.06 -26.23
C LYS A 27 20.35 18.81 -27.42
N ARG A 28 20.87 18.24 -28.51
CA ARG A 28 20.11 17.97 -29.74
C ARG A 28 19.15 16.79 -29.56
N GLU A 29 19.60 15.74 -28.87
CA GLU A 29 18.79 14.55 -28.57
C GLU A 29 17.61 14.89 -27.64
N LEU A 30 17.85 15.69 -26.59
CA LEU A 30 16.79 16.18 -25.71
C LEU A 30 15.76 17.05 -26.46
N HIS A 31 16.22 17.94 -27.34
CA HIS A 31 15.34 18.79 -28.13
C HIS A 31 14.47 17.99 -29.11
N GLU A 32 15.02 16.95 -29.78
CA GLU A 32 14.25 16.05 -30.64
C GLU A 32 13.21 15.24 -29.85
N ARG A 33 13.57 14.75 -28.67
CA ARG A 33 12.65 13.97 -27.82
C ARG A 33 11.50 14.82 -27.30
N VAL A 34 11.79 16.07 -26.89
CA VAL A 34 10.76 17.03 -26.46
C VAL A 34 9.87 17.45 -27.64
N MET A 35 10.43 17.79 -28.80
CA MET A 35 9.64 18.14 -29.98
C MET A 35 8.82 16.97 -30.54
N GLY A 36 9.30 15.74 -30.39
CA GLY A 36 8.56 14.52 -30.73
C GLY A 36 7.33 14.30 -29.84
N SER A 37 7.42 14.65 -28.55
CA SER A 37 6.28 14.57 -27.62
C SER A 37 5.21 15.64 -27.86
N VAL A 38 5.60 16.80 -28.37
CA VAL A 38 4.68 17.93 -28.66
C VAL A 38 3.99 17.77 -30.02
N ARG A 39 4.49 16.91 -30.92
CA ARG A 39 4.02 16.79 -32.31
C ARG A 39 3.12 15.60 -32.63
N GLN A 40 2.70 14.77 -31.67
CA GLN A 40 1.71 13.73 -31.98
C GLN A 40 0.29 14.35 -32.10
N PRO A 41 -0.33 14.37 -33.29
CA PRO A 41 -1.55 15.12 -33.51
C PRO A 41 -2.80 14.27 -33.20
N GLU A 42 -3.72 14.89 -32.44
CA GLU A 42 -5.21 14.94 -32.44
C GLU A 42 -6.09 14.02 -33.32
N LYS A 43 -5.56 13.13 -34.17
CA LYS A 43 -6.35 12.37 -35.17
C LYS A 43 -7.16 11.20 -34.60
N ARG A 44 -7.02 10.82 -33.33
CA ARG A 44 -7.76 9.68 -32.74
C ARG A 44 -9.08 10.05 -32.05
N GLN A 45 -9.31 11.33 -31.74
CA GLN A 45 -10.47 11.74 -30.93
C GLN A 45 -11.81 11.77 -31.71
N GLN A 46 -11.79 11.96 -33.03
CA GLN A 46 -13.03 12.10 -33.81
C GLN A 46 -13.83 10.80 -33.99
N ARG A 47 -13.20 9.61 -33.88
CA ARG A 47 -13.90 8.33 -34.16
C ARG A 47 -14.70 7.77 -32.97
N ARG A 48 -14.48 8.27 -31.75
CA ARG A 48 -15.08 7.73 -30.50
C ARG A 48 -16.42 8.35 -30.12
N TRP A 49 -16.83 9.46 -30.76
CA TRP A 49 -18.05 10.19 -30.36
C TRP A 49 -19.34 9.66 -31.00
N ASP A 50 -19.27 8.91 -32.10
CA ASP A 50 -20.46 8.40 -32.82
C ASP A 50 -21.06 7.09 -32.24
N MET A 51 -20.37 6.37 -31.35
CA MET A 51 -20.84 5.07 -30.84
C MET A 51 -21.60 5.13 -29.51
N ARG A 52 -21.60 6.27 -28.81
CA ARG A 52 -22.26 6.42 -27.50
C ARG A 52 -23.78 6.13 -27.50
N PRO A 53 -24.58 6.48 -28.53
CA PRO A 53 -26.02 6.27 -28.43
C PRO A 53 -26.46 4.81 -28.67
N VAL A 54 -25.65 3.96 -29.31
CA VAL A 54 -26.06 2.58 -29.66
C VAL A 54 -25.82 1.60 -28.51
N PHE A 55 -24.74 1.80 -27.74
CA PHE A 55 -24.37 0.90 -26.64
C PHE A 55 -25.37 0.96 -25.47
N SER A 56 -25.91 2.15 -25.17
CA SER A 56 -26.89 2.34 -24.10
C SER A 56 -28.20 1.58 -24.34
N PHE A 57 -28.67 1.51 -25.59
CA PHE A 57 -29.88 0.76 -25.93
C PHE A 57 -29.67 -0.76 -25.85
N MET A 58 -28.49 -1.27 -26.22
CA MET A 58 -28.16 -2.69 -26.04
C MET A 58 -28.06 -3.08 -24.56
N LEU A 59 -27.42 -2.23 -23.74
CA LEU A 59 -27.25 -2.51 -22.31
C LEU A 59 -28.60 -2.54 -21.56
N ALA A 60 -29.50 -1.61 -21.90
CA ALA A 60 -30.86 -1.58 -21.34
C ALA A 60 -31.67 -2.82 -21.73
N GLY A 61 -31.54 -3.28 -22.98
CA GLY A 61 -32.16 -4.53 -23.44
C GLY A 61 -31.62 -5.76 -22.68
N PHE A 62 -30.31 -5.82 -22.45
CA PHE A 62 -29.69 -6.91 -21.70
C PHE A 62 -30.14 -6.94 -20.23
N LEU A 63 -30.21 -5.77 -19.58
CA LEU A 63 -30.70 -5.65 -18.19
C LEU A 63 -32.17 -6.05 -18.05
N LEU A 64 -33.02 -5.75 -19.04
CA LEU A 64 -34.42 -6.18 -19.01
C LEU A 64 -34.57 -7.70 -19.14
N VAL A 65 -33.74 -8.35 -19.96
CA VAL A 65 -33.77 -9.80 -20.13
C VAL A 65 -33.24 -10.52 -18.88
N VAL A 66 -32.10 -10.07 -18.34
CA VAL A 66 -31.50 -10.68 -17.14
C VAL A 66 -32.33 -10.37 -15.89
N GLY A 67 -32.76 -9.12 -15.71
CA GLY A 67 -33.59 -8.70 -14.57
C GLY A 67 -34.99 -9.31 -14.62
N GLY A 68 -35.60 -9.42 -15.81
CA GLY A 68 -36.89 -10.08 -16.00
C GLY A 68 -36.82 -11.59 -15.72
N TYR A 69 -35.72 -12.25 -16.11
CA TYR A 69 -35.49 -13.66 -15.80
C TYR A 69 -35.33 -13.90 -14.29
N PHE A 70 -34.58 -13.05 -13.59
CA PHE A 70 -34.36 -13.19 -12.15
C PHE A 70 -35.65 -12.98 -11.34
N LEU A 71 -36.44 -11.95 -11.68
CA LEU A 71 -37.73 -11.68 -11.01
C LEU A 71 -38.76 -12.79 -11.24
N ALA A 72 -38.80 -13.38 -12.43
CA ALA A 72 -39.69 -14.52 -12.70
C ALA A 72 -39.27 -15.77 -11.91
N ASN A 73 -37.97 -15.98 -11.71
CA ASN A 73 -37.47 -17.13 -10.95
C ASN A 73 -37.72 -16.98 -9.44
N GLU A 74 -37.54 -15.77 -8.89
CA GLU A 74 -37.78 -15.48 -7.48
C GLU A 74 -39.27 -15.53 -7.10
N LEU A 75 -40.18 -15.16 -8.00
CA LEU A 75 -41.62 -15.06 -7.71
C LEU A 75 -42.41 -16.36 -7.96
N ILE A 76 -41.87 -17.30 -8.75
CA ILE A 76 -42.56 -18.54 -9.13
C ILE A 76 -41.96 -19.77 -8.42
N PHE A 77 -40.72 -19.71 -7.94
CA PHE A 77 -40.03 -20.85 -7.29
C PHE A 77 -39.74 -20.67 -5.80
N SER A 78 -40.39 -19.73 -5.12
CA SER A 78 -40.22 -19.48 -3.67
C SER A 78 -41.45 -19.83 -2.82
N GLU A 79 -42.17 -20.89 -3.18
CA GLU A 79 -42.96 -21.66 -2.21
C GLU A 79 -42.31 -23.04 -2.05
N ASP A 80 -42.07 -23.42 -0.79
CA ASP A 80 -41.38 -24.61 -0.29
C ASP A 80 -39.83 -24.63 -0.34
N LYS A 81 -39.22 -24.01 0.69
CA LYS A 81 -38.39 -24.75 1.65
C LYS A 81 -37.96 -23.90 2.84
N ASP A 82 -38.64 -24.14 3.97
CA ASP A 82 -38.06 -24.00 5.30
C ASP A 82 -36.75 -24.80 5.38
N THR A 83 -35.62 -24.11 5.48
CA THR A 83 -34.46 -24.64 6.18
C THR A 83 -33.69 -23.49 6.80
N SER A 84 -33.75 -23.44 8.13
CA SER A 84 -32.96 -22.63 9.04
C SER A 84 -31.50 -22.50 8.59
N LEU A 85 -31.11 -21.30 8.17
CA LEU A 85 -29.71 -20.86 8.20
C LEU A 85 -29.43 -20.26 9.58
N THR A 86 -29.28 -21.14 10.57
CA THR A 86 -28.36 -20.85 11.67
C THR A 86 -26.96 -20.89 11.09
N VAL A 87 -26.38 -19.71 10.85
CA VAL A 87 -24.94 -19.60 10.65
C VAL A 87 -24.32 -19.93 12.00
N GLU A 88 -23.66 -21.09 12.04
CA GLU A 88 -22.82 -21.51 13.16
C GLU A 88 -21.79 -20.41 13.45
N GLU A 89 -21.89 -19.81 14.63
CA GLU A 89 -20.74 -19.26 15.35
C GLU A 89 -19.73 -20.40 15.50
N GLN A 90 -18.78 -20.50 14.57
CA GLN A 90 -17.61 -21.35 14.76
C GLN A 90 -16.55 -20.56 15.51
N ASN A 91 -16.66 -20.67 16.84
CA ASN A 91 -15.60 -20.79 17.83
C ASN A 91 -14.52 -19.70 17.86
N GLU A 92 -14.71 -18.76 18.80
CA GLU A 92 -13.67 -18.53 19.81
C GLU A 92 -13.14 -19.90 20.29
N ASP A 93 -11.88 -20.22 19.99
CA ASP A 93 -11.16 -21.10 20.88
C ASP A 93 -9.63 -20.93 20.77
N VAL A 94 -9.09 -20.66 21.96
CA VAL A 94 -7.72 -20.88 22.43
C VAL A 94 -6.63 -19.94 21.88
N VAL A 95 -6.47 -18.84 22.60
CA VAL A 95 -5.15 -18.23 22.85
C VAL A 95 -4.27 -19.30 23.51
N GLU A 96 -3.42 -19.97 22.72
CA GLU A 96 -2.31 -20.73 23.28
C GLU A 96 -1.29 -19.75 23.87
N LYS A 97 -1.31 -19.61 25.19
CA LYS A 97 -0.12 -19.17 25.93
C LYS A 97 0.93 -20.29 25.84
N GLY A 98 1.72 -20.27 24.78
CA GLY A 98 2.87 -21.13 24.58
C GLY A 98 4.14 -20.31 24.43
N ASN A 99 5.09 -20.49 25.34
CA ASN A 99 6.47 -20.04 25.15
C ASN A 99 7.04 -20.69 23.87
N GLY A 100 7.43 -19.88 22.89
CA GLY A 100 8.30 -20.25 21.77
C GLY A 100 7.59 -20.92 20.60
N GLY A 101 7.48 -20.20 19.47
CA GLY A 101 7.39 -20.81 18.14
C GLY A 101 6.10 -20.64 17.33
N ILE A 102 4.98 -20.20 17.90
CA ILE A 102 3.73 -19.99 17.13
C ILE A 102 3.24 -18.56 17.36
N THR A 103 3.37 -17.70 16.34
CA THR A 103 2.76 -16.38 16.35
C THR A 103 1.24 -16.55 16.20
N PRO A 104 0.39 -15.69 16.79
CA PRO A 104 -1.06 -15.75 16.56
C PRO A 104 -1.45 -15.41 15.11
N TYR A 105 -0.48 -15.07 14.26
CA TYR A 105 -0.69 -14.59 12.90
C TYR A 105 -0.42 -15.64 11.82
N THR A 106 -0.18 -16.91 12.15
CA THR A 106 0.18 -17.95 11.16
C THR A 106 -0.80 -18.06 9.98
N SER A 107 -2.10 -17.93 10.21
CA SER A 107 -3.09 -17.94 9.13
C SER A 107 -2.99 -16.70 8.22
N LEU A 108 -2.70 -15.55 8.82
CA LEU A 108 -2.53 -14.28 8.12
C LEU A 108 -1.20 -14.25 7.34
N GLU A 109 -0.12 -14.79 7.92
CA GLU A 109 1.17 -15.00 7.26
C GLU A 109 0.99 -15.83 5.98
N LYS A 110 0.28 -16.97 6.07
CA LYS A 110 -0.02 -17.81 4.90
C LYS A 110 -0.81 -17.06 3.83
N ALA A 111 -1.83 -16.28 4.23
CA ALA A 111 -2.63 -15.51 3.29
C ALA A 111 -1.81 -14.40 2.61
N ALA A 112 -1.00 -13.67 3.38
CA ALA A 112 -0.11 -12.63 2.87
C ALA A 112 0.96 -13.22 1.95
N SER A 113 1.56 -14.35 2.32
CA SER A 113 2.53 -15.07 1.50
C SER A 113 1.96 -15.55 0.17
N ALA A 114 0.75 -16.12 0.19
CA ALA A 114 0.11 -16.60 -1.03
C ALA A 114 -0.18 -15.44 -2.00
N LYS A 115 -0.56 -14.26 -1.48
CA LYS A 115 -0.78 -13.07 -2.31
C LYS A 115 0.53 -12.46 -2.78
N LEU A 116 1.48 -12.24 -1.89
CA LEU A 116 2.73 -11.55 -2.21
C LEU A 116 3.70 -12.41 -3.02
N GLY A 117 3.56 -13.73 -3.00
CA GLY A 117 4.44 -14.67 -3.71
C GLY A 117 5.76 -14.96 -2.98
N THR A 118 5.89 -14.57 -1.71
CA THR A 118 7.09 -14.80 -0.88
C THR A 118 6.73 -15.16 0.56
N GLU A 119 7.68 -15.71 1.32
CA GLU A 119 7.49 -16.03 2.75
C GLU A 119 7.38 -14.74 3.58
N VAL A 120 6.25 -14.60 4.27
CA VAL A 120 5.91 -13.44 5.10
C VAL A 120 5.88 -13.90 6.54
N LYS A 121 6.73 -13.32 7.38
CA LYS A 121 6.71 -13.49 8.84
C LYS A 121 6.19 -12.21 9.49
N ILE A 122 5.18 -12.31 10.35
CA ILE A 122 4.54 -11.17 11.01
C ILE A 122 4.95 -11.19 12.50
N PRO A 123 5.79 -10.25 12.96
CA PRO A 123 6.21 -10.21 14.35
C PRO A 123 5.05 -10.01 15.34
N PHE A 124 5.11 -10.71 16.46
CA PHE A 124 4.11 -10.59 17.53
C PHE A 124 4.59 -9.74 18.70
N HIS A 125 3.79 -8.74 19.05
CA HIS A 125 4.00 -7.85 20.17
C HIS A 125 2.73 -7.72 21.01
N ALA A 126 2.76 -8.24 22.24
CA ALA A 126 1.61 -8.24 23.13
C ALA A 126 1.14 -6.84 23.53
N ASP A 127 2.09 -5.89 23.69
CA ASP A 127 1.79 -4.54 24.16
C ASP A 127 1.26 -3.61 23.06
N VAL A 128 1.50 -3.96 21.79
CA VAL A 128 1.05 -3.20 20.61
C VAL A 128 0.57 -4.20 19.56
N PRO A 129 -0.71 -4.61 19.62
CA PRO A 129 -1.25 -5.65 18.74
C PRO A 129 -1.38 -5.17 17.30
N LEU A 130 -1.44 -6.13 16.37
CA LEU A 130 -1.74 -5.88 14.98
C LEU A 130 -3.23 -5.54 14.84
N GLN A 131 -3.53 -4.41 14.20
CA GLN A 131 -4.90 -3.92 13.98
C GLN A 131 -5.34 -4.05 12.54
N THR A 132 -4.43 -3.86 11.59
CA THR A 132 -4.76 -3.87 10.16
C THR A 132 -3.68 -4.60 9.38
N ALA A 133 -4.09 -5.37 8.36
CA ALA A 133 -3.17 -5.81 7.31
C ALA A 133 -3.80 -5.69 5.93
N PHE A 134 -3.02 -5.26 4.95
CA PHE A 134 -3.46 -5.10 3.57
C PHE A 134 -2.32 -5.34 2.58
N ILE A 135 -2.67 -5.71 1.36
CA ILE A 135 -1.75 -5.87 0.23
C ILE A 135 -1.84 -4.64 -0.65
N ILE A 136 -0.69 -4.09 -1.04
CA ILE A 136 -0.58 -3.03 -2.03
C ILE A 136 -0.09 -3.64 -3.33
N ASN A 137 -0.88 -3.46 -4.38
CA ASN A 137 -0.55 -3.84 -5.75
C ASN A 137 0.15 -2.69 -6.46
N ASP A 138 1.07 -3.01 -7.36
CA ASP A 138 1.54 -2.04 -8.34
C ASP A 138 0.37 -1.64 -9.21
N GLY A 139 0.26 -0.37 -9.58
CA GLY A 139 -0.92 0.08 -10.28
C GLY A 139 -0.85 1.56 -10.58
N TYR A 140 -1.58 1.96 -11.61
CA TYR A 140 -1.67 3.34 -12.03
C TYR A 140 -3.07 3.64 -12.54
N ILE A 141 -3.44 4.91 -12.43
CA ILE A 141 -4.67 5.42 -13.02
C ILE A 141 -4.29 6.10 -14.33
N LEU A 142 -4.88 5.66 -15.44
CA LEU A 142 -4.70 6.26 -16.75
C LEU A 142 -6.08 6.55 -17.34
N ASP A 143 -6.34 7.82 -17.68
CA ASP A 143 -7.62 8.26 -18.27
C ASP A 143 -8.87 7.83 -17.45
N ASP A 144 -8.80 7.96 -16.12
CA ASP A 144 -9.83 7.52 -15.15
C ASP A 144 -10.11 5.99 -15.15
N GLU A 145 -9.29 5.20 -15.84
CA GLU A 145 -9.28 3.74 -15.74
C GLU A 145 -8.17 3.27 -14.78
N GLU A 146 -8.54 2.39 -13.85
CA GLU A 146 -7.65 1.87 -12.83
C GLU A 146 -6.99 0.57 -13.33
N PHE A 147 -5.66 0.56 -13.39
CA PHE A 147 -4.89 -0.62 -13.73
C PHE A 147 -4.28 -1.18 -12.45
N ILE A 148 -4.72 -2.39 -12.08
CA ILE A 148 -4.18 -3.16 -10.96
C ILE A 148 -3.19 -4.18 -11.53
N GLY A 149 -1.94 -4.03 -11.15
CA GLY A 149 -0.83 -4.94 -11.46
C GLY A 149 -0.54 -5.90 -10.30
N ASP A 150 0.70 -6.37 -10.25
CA ASP A 150 1.11 -7.42 -9.30
C ASP A 150 1.19 -6.91 -7.85
N PRO A 151 0.96 -7.78 -6.86
CA PRO A 151 1.19 -7.45 -5.45
C PRO A 151 2.67 -7.18 -5.17
N VAL A 152 2.96 -6.01 -4.59
CA VAL A 152 4.33 -5.55 -4.33
C VAL A 152 4.64 -5.39 -2.86
N VAL A 153 3.65 -5.06 -2.02
CA VAL A 153 3.86 -4.83 -0.59
C VAL A 153 2.78 -5.49 0.23
N ALA A 154 3.17 -6.23 1.27
CA ALA A 154 2.30 -6.53 2.40
C ALA A 154 2.53 -5.50 3.51
N ALA A 155 1.48 -4.81 3.93
CA ALA A 155 1.52 -3.77 4.94
C ALA A 155 0.75 -4.21 6.19
N PHE A 156 1.35 -3.97 7.35
CA PHE A 156 0.86 -4.38 8.66
C PHE A 156 0.92 -3.18 9.60
N VAL A 157 -0.16 -2.92 10.32
CA VAL A 157 -0.28 -1.75 11.22
C VAL A 157 -0.50 -2.24 12.64
N TYR A 158 0.37 -1.81 13.56
CA TYR A 158 0.27 -2.08 14.97
C TYR A 158 -0.14 -0.83 15.74
N SER A 159 -1.14 -0.97 16.59
CA SER A 159 -1.65 0.11 17.43
C SER A 159 -2.34 -0.42 18.68
N THR A 160 -2.32 0.37 19.74
CA THR A 160 -3.10 0.15 20.96
C THR A 160 -4.52 0.69 20.87
N LEU A 161 -4.83 1.47 19.83
CA LEU A 161 -6.17 1.98 19.55
C LEU A 161 -6.98 0.92 18.79
N GLU A 162 -8.21 0.67 19.21
CA GLU A 162 -9.17 -0.15 18.49
C GLU A 162 -9.77 0.64 17.30
N SER A 163 -10.13 -0.06 16.22
CA SER A 163 -10.87 0.53 15.10
C SER A 163 -12.23 1.07 15.58
N GLY A 164 -12.60 2.27 15.16
CA GLY A 164 -13.86 2.92 15.55
C GLY A 164 -13.81 3.88 16.75
N GLU A 165 -12.74 3.92 17.55
CA GLU A 165 -12.56 4.97 18.56
C GLU A 165 -12.15 6.30 17.88
N GLU A 166 -13.11 7.23 17.79
CA GLU A 166 -13.02 8.54 17.13
C GLU A 166 -12.79 8.47 15.61
N GLU A 167 -13.54 7.63 14.89
CA GLU A 167 -13.56 7.64 13.41
C GLU A 167 -14.58 8.65 12.86
N GLU A 168 -14.37 9.94 13.14
CA GLU A 168 -15.07 10.98 12.38
C GLU A 168 -14.40 11.17 11.02
N LYS A 169 -14.95 10.51 9.99
CA LYS A 169 -15.01 10.99 8.58
C LYS A 169 -13.74 11.67 8.03
N SER A 170 -12.58 11.04 8.16
CA SER A 170 -11.38 11.55 7.49
C SER A 170 -11.43 11.23 5.99
N GLU A 171 -11.23 12.25 5.13
CA GLU A 171 -11.11 12.08 3.68
C GLU A 171 -9.95 11.15 3.29
N GLU A 172 -8.90 11.08 4.12
CA GLU A 172 -7.75 10.21 3.90
C GLU A 172 -8.10 8.73 4.08
N LEU A 173 -8.96 8.41 5.05
CA LEU A 173 -9.47 7.06 5.25
C LEU A 173 -10.28 6.60 4.05
N ASN A 174 -11.09 7.50 3.48
CA ASN A 174 -11.84 7.23 2.26
C ASN A 174 -10.91 7.04 1.06
N LYS A 175 -9.85 7.85 0.91
CA LYS A 175 -8.86 7.67 -0.17
C LYS A 175 -8.09 6.35 -0.07
N LEU A 176 -7.78 5.89 1.15
CA LEU A 176 -7.17 4.57 1.38
C LEU A 176 -8.14 3.43 1.10
N LYS A 177 -9.39 3.52 1.59
CA LYS A 177 -10.46 2.54 1.33
C LYS A 177 -10.84 2.44 -0.15
N LEU A 178 -10.64 3.51 -0.92
CA LEU A 178 -10.99 3.62 -2.34
C LEU A 178 -9.80 3.45 -3.28
N SER A 179 -8.59 3.18 -2.77
CA SER A 179 -7.43 2.96 -3.63
C SER A 179 -7.54 1.57 -4.29
N PRO A 180 -7.71 1.48 -5.61
CA PRO A 180 -7.88 0.20 -6.33
C PRO A 180 -6.69 -0.75 -6.19
N GLY A 181 -5.53 -0.22 -5.85
CA GLY A 181 -4.32 -1.00 -5.62
C GLY A 181 -4.18 -1.49 -4.18
N THR A 182 -5.23 -1.47 -3.34
CA THR A 182 -5.11 -1.88 -1.93
C THR A 182 -6.20 -2.88 -1.54
N ASP A 183 -5.77 -4.05 -1.09
CA ASP A 183 -6.63 -5.18 -0.74
C ASP A 183 -6.49 -5.51 0.75
N LEU A 184 -7.55 -5.24 1.52
CA LEU A 184 -7.58 -5.45 2.97
C LEU A 184 -7.71 -6.95 3.29
N ILE A 185 -6.80 -7.48 4.12
CA ILE A 185 -6.76 -8.90 4.47
C ILE A 185 -6.97 -9.17 5.96
N TYR A 186 -6.94 -8.14 6.81
CA TYR A 186 -7.20 -8.25 8.25
C TYR A 186 -7.62 -6.90 8.85
N GLY A 187 -8.61 -6.95 9.76
CA GLY A 187 -9.07 -5.80 10.54
C GLY A 187 -9.77 -4.72 9.73
N GLU A 188 -9.61 -3.47 10.15
CA GLU A 188 -10.16 -2.29 9.49
C GLU A 188 -9.07 -1.23 9.26
N PHE A 189 -9.22 -0.40 8.23
CA PHE A 189 -8.25 0.68 7.98
C PHE A 189 -8.24 1.68 9.13
N LEU A 190 -7.04 1.98 9.63
CA LEU A 190 -6.79 3.06 10.59
C LEU A 190 -6.17 4.27 9.88
N ILE A 191 -6.46 5.49 10.36
CA ILE A 191 -5.79 6.72 9.88
C ILE A 191 -4.31 6.69 10.26
N ASN A 192 -3.42 7.08 9.34
CA ASN A 192 -1.96 7.00 9.48
C ASN A 192 -1.42 7.70 10.76
N ASP A 193 -1.97 8.86 11.12
CA ASP A 193 -1.56 9.61 12.33
C ASP A 193 -1.89 8.89 13.65
N LYS A 194 -2.78 7.88 13.60
CA LYS A 194 -3.11 7.01 14.73
C LYS A 194 -2.24 5.75 14.79
N HIS A 195 -1.41 5.49 13.78
CA HIS A 195 -0.52 4.33 13.77
C HIS A 195 0.62 4.56 14.75
N MET A 196 0.92 3.56 15.58
CA MET A 196 2.17 3.55 16.35
C MET A 196 3.32 3.02 15.50
N ILE A 197 3.06 1.91 14.80
CA ILE A 197 4.08 1.18 14.04
C ILE A 197 3.44 0.65 12.76
N GLY A 198 4.07 0.92 11.63
CA GLY A 198 3.80 0.24 10.35
C GLY A 198 4.94 -0.70 10.01
N LEU A 199 4.64 -1.88 9.48
CA LEU A 199 5.58 -2.79 8.88
C LEU A 199 5.18 -3.00 7.43
N ASN A 200 6.09 -2.66 6.52
CA ASN A 200 5.97 -3.00 5.11
C ASN A 200 6.96 -4.10 4.77
N ILE A 201 6.48 -5.17 4.13
CA ILE A 201 7.30 -6.22 3.54
C ILE A 201 7.20 -6.07 2.03
N LEU A 202 8.32 -5.75 1.41
CA LEU A 202 8.41 -5.50 -0.03
C LEU A 202 9.01 -6.73 -0.68
N ASN A 203 8.30 -7.30 -1.66
CA ASN A 203 8.79 -8.45 -2.41
C ASN A 203 9.96 -8.03 -3.31
N GLY A 204 11.12 -8.66 -3.17
CA GLY A 204 12.34 -8.34 -3.93
C GLY A 204 12.22 -8.54 -5.44
N GLU A 205 11.38 -9.49 -5.87
CA GLU A 205 11.16 -9.84 -7.28
C GLU A 205 10.19 -8.89 -7.98
N THR A 206 9.08 -8.53 -7.32
CA THR A 206 8.01 -7.74 -7.94
C THR A 206 8.11 -6.24 -7.66
N THR A 207 8.82 -5.85 -6.60
CA THR A 207 8.90 -4.44 -6.21
C THR A 207 9.91 -3.68 -7.06
N HIS A 208 9.51 -2.48 -7.51
CA HIS A 208 10.41 -1.53 -8.15
C HIS A 208 11.70 -1.29 -7.34
N ILE A 209 12.85 -1.44 -8.01
CA ILE A 209 14.17 -1.32 -7.39
C ILE A 209 14.39 0.02 -6.67
N ASP A 210 13.82 1.11 -7.19
CA ASP A 210 13.88 2.43 -6.56
C ASP A 210 13.18 2.45 -5.19
N ARG A 211 12.08 1.71 -5.04
CA ARG A 211 11.35 1.57 -3.78
C ARG A 211 12.12 0.70 -2.79
N ILE A 212 12.75 -0.39 -3.25
CA ILE A 212 13.67 -1.22 -2.45
C ILE A 212 14.82 -0.36 -1.93
N ASN A 213 15.56 0.29 -2.84
CA ASN A 213 16.70 1.14 -2.52
C ASN A 213 16.32 2.27 -1.56
N ARG A 214 15.17 2.92 -1.77
CA ARG A 214 14.69 3.95 -0.85
C ARG A 214 14.58 3.44 0.57
N ASN A 215 14.18 2.18 0.78
CA ASN A 215 14.10 1.57 2.11
C ASN A 215 15.49 1.29 2.68
N LEU A 216 16.42 0.78 1.87
CA LEU A 216 17.78 0.41 2.30
C LEU A 216 18.78 1.59 2.35
N ILE A 217 18.30 2.84 2.24
CA ILE A 217 19.13 4.04 2.44
C ILE A 217 19.00 4.53 3.89
N GLY A 218 20.12 4.69 4.59
CA GLY A 218 20.15 5.19 5.96
C GLY A 218 21.50 5.02 6.62
N GLU A 219 21.57 5.37 7.90
CA GLU A 219 22.69 5.01 8.77
C GLU A 219 22.67 3.49 9.00
N GLU A 220 23.77 2.82 8.67
CA GLU A 220 23.92 1.39 8.95
C GLU A 220 24.16 1.15 10.43
N LYS A 221 23.37 0.25 11.02
CA LYS A 221 23.50 -0.20 12.40
C LYS A 221 23.39 -1.72 12.46
N THR A 222 23.76 -2.30 13.60
CA THR A 222 23.68 -3.74 13.84
C THR A 222 22.66 -4.03 14.94
N ILE A 223 21.68 -4.88 14.66
CA ILE A 223 20.68 -5.37 15.63
C ILE A 223 20.64 -6.89 15.51
N VAL A 224 20.83 -7.63 16.62
CA VAL A 224 20.91 -9.11 16.64
C VAL A 224 21.86 -9.66 15.56
N GLY A 225 23.00 -9.01 15.34
CA GLY A 225 23.97 -9.45 14.32
C GLY A 225 23.56 -9.22 12.87
N LYS A 226 22.36 -8.69 12.58
CA LYS A 226 21.94 -8.26 11.25
C LYS A 226 22.23 -6.78 11.01
N THR A 227 22.63 -6.46 9.79
CA THR A 227 22.71 -5.08 9.31
C THR A 227 21.31 -4.53 9.11
N VAL A 228 21.05 -3.38 9.70
CA VAL A 228 19.80 -2.61 9.54
C VAL A 228 20.12 -1.20 9.06
N TYR A 229 19.19 -0.60 8.34
CA TYR A 229 19.27 0.75 7.82
C TYR A 229 18.30 1.64 8.59
N TYR A 230 18.86 2.60 9.33
CA TYR A 230 18.10 3.56 10.12
C TYR A 230 17.98 4.90 9.41
N SER A 231 16.78 5.49 9.43
CA SER A 231 16.54 6.83 8.91
C SER A 231 15.51 7.55 9.76
N HIS A 232 15.77 8.82 10.07
CA HIS A 232 14.80 9.70 10.72
C HIS A 232 14.22 10.68 9.70
N ARG A 233 12.93 10.55 9.41
CA ARG A 233 12.19 11.38 8.45
C ARG A 233 11.45 12.50 9.19
N LYS A 234 12.14 13.63 9.35
CA LYS A 234 11.58 14.83 9.98
C LYS A 234 10.52 15.54 9.14
N ASP A 235 10.56 15.32 7.83
CA ASP A 235 9.65 15.95 6.87
C ASP A 235 8.40 15.08 6.57
N SER A 236 8.24 13.93 7.23
CA SER A 236 7.01 13.14 7.12
C SER A 236 5.95 13.66 8.09
N ILE A 237 4.68 13.42 7.76
CA ILE A 237 3.56 13.68 8.66
C ILE A 237 2.90 12.31 8.92
N PRO A 238 2.95 11.80 10.17
CA PRO A 238 3.72 12.32 11.31
C PRO A 238 5.24 12.15 11.10
N GLU A 239 6.06 12.84 11.91
CA GLU A 239 7.52 12.59 11.96
C GLU A 239 7.74 11.11 12.26
N SER A 240 8.65 10.45 11.52
CA SER A 240 8.79 9.00 11.62
C SER A 240 10.23 8.50 11.64
N PHE A 241 10.48 7.49 12.47
CA PHE A 241 11.68 6.66 12.36
C PHE A 241 11.41 5.53 11.37
N ARG A 242 12.42 5.19 10.59
CA ARG A 242 12.43 3.98 9.79
C ARG A 242 13.61 3.12 10.18
N ILE A 243 13.34 1.84 10.40
CA ILE A 243 14.36 0.80 10.51
C ILE A 243 13.99 -0.29 9.50
N SER A 244 14.90 -0.59 8.59
CA SER A 244 14.67 -1.61 7.56
C SER A 244 15.86 -2.52 7.38
N PHE A 245 15.61 -3.74 6.92
CA PHE A 245 16.64 -4.74 6.67
C PHE A 245 16.17 -5.74 5.61
N LEU A 246 17.14 -6.48 5.07
CA LEU A 246 16.89 -7.56 4.13
C LEU A 246 16.65 -8.87 4.86
N VAL A 247 15.68 -9.63 4.36
CA VAL A 247 15.46 -11.05 4.68
C VAL A 247 15.40 -11.78 3.35
N ASN A 248 16.44 -12.54 3.03
CA ASN A 248 16.66 -13.06 1.67
C ASN A 248 16.68 -11.91 0.65
N GLU A 249 15.77 -11.91 -0.32
CA GLU A 249 15.63 -10.85 -1.34
C GLU A 249 14.58 -9.80 -0.96
N ASP A 250 13.81 -10.02 0.11
CA ASP A 250 12.72 -9.14 0.54
C ASP A 250 13.18 -8.08 1.53
N VAL A 251 12.52 -6.92 1.50
CA VAL A 251 12.80 -5.82 2.43
C VAL A 251 11.71 -5.74 3.49
N TYR A 252 12.11 -5.87 4.74
CA TYR A 252 11.29 -5.57 5.91
C TYR A 252 11.57 -4.13 6.32
N ALA A 253 10.57 -3.27 6.29
CA ALA A 253 10.69 -1.86 6.63
C ALA A 253 9.67 -1.45 7.68
N PHE A 254 10.16 -1.21 8.90
CA PHE A 254 9.37 -0.67 10.00
C PHE A 254 9.37 0.85 9.97
N TYR A 255 8.20 1.42 10.19
CA TYR A 255 7.93 2.85 10.32
C TYR A 255 7.34 3.09 11.70
N PHE A 256 7.94 3.98 12.48
CA PHE A 256 7.51 4.30 13.84
C PHE A 256 7.09 5.76 13.89
N ASN A 257 5.91 6.03 14.40
CA ASN A 257 5.46 7.40 14.65
C ASN A 257 6.26 7.99 15.81
N ALA A 258 7.10 9.00 15.53
CA ALA A 258 8.01 9.59 16.51
C ALA A 258 7.29 10.34 17.63
N GLU A 259 6.04 10.73 17.43
CA GLU A 259 5.21 11.37 18.45
C GLU A 259 4.65 10.36 19.46
N ARG A 260 4.55 9.09 19.08
CA ARG A 260 3.94 8.01 19.88
C ARG A 260 4.95 7.00 20.41
N VAL A 261 6.08 6.83 19.72
CA VAL A 261 7.06 5.78 19.98
C VAL A 261 8.45 6.41 20.09
N SER A 262 9.17 6.10 21.18
CA SER A 262 10.56 6.54 21.31
C SER A 262 11.48 5.75 20.38
N GLU A 263 12.60 6.37 19.98
CA GLU A 263 13.63 5.69 19.18
C GLU A 263 14.16 4.42 19.88
N SER A 264 14.38 4.47 21.20
CA SER A 264 14.81 3.30 21.98
C SER A 264 13.81 2.14 21.93
N TYR A 265 12.52 2.45 21.95
CA TYR A 265 11.46 1.44 21.81
C TYR A 265 11.48 0.86 20.39
N ALA A 266 11.65 1.69 19.36
CA ALA A 266 11.75 1.23 17.97
C ALA A 266 12.88 0.20 17.79
N TYR A 267 14.06 0.46 18.37
CA TYR A 267 15.17 -0.51 18.36
C TYR A 267 14.80 -1.82 19.05
N ALA A 268 14.22 -1.77 20.26
CA ALA A 268 13.83 -2.96 21.00
C ALA A 268 12.74 -3.76 20.27
N PHE A 269 11.80 -3.08 19.62
CA PHE A 269 10.75 -3.69 18.82
C PHE A 269 11.32 -4.45 17.62
N VAL A 270 12.26 -3.84 16.88
CA VAL A 270 12.94 -4.50 15.76
C VAL A 270 13.81 -5.66 16.25
N GLU A 271 14.54 -5.49 17.36
CA GLU A 271 15.37 -6.56 17.95
C GLU A 271 14.54 -7.80 18.28
N LYS A 272 13.40 -7.62 18.95
CA LYS A 272 12.47 -8.71 19.26
C LYS A 272 11.89 -9.35 17.99
N SER A 273 11.53 -8.52 17.01
CA SER A 273 11.01 -9.01 15.72
C SER A 273 12.03 -9.89 15.00
N LEU A 274 13.30 -9.46 14.95
CA LEU A 274 14.39 -10.21 14.35
C LEU A 274 14.59 -11.58 15.00
N LYS A 275 14.57 -11.65 16.33
CA LYS A 275 14.67 -12.93 17.07
C LYS A 275 13.53 -13.88 16.71
N GLN A 276 12.28 -13.38 16.65
CA GLN A 276 11.12 -14.19 16.28
C GLN A 276 11.18 -14.72 14.85
N MET A 277 11.85 -14.01 13.93
CA MET A 277 11.97 -14.44 12.54
C MET A 277 13.10 -15.45 12.30
N GLU A 278 14.06 -15.54 13.22
CA GLU A 278 15.17 -16.51 13.18
C GLU A 278 14.83 -17.86 13.85
N GLU A 279 13.80 -17.87 14.70
CA GLU A 279 13.18 -19.08 15.26
C GLU A 279 12.33 -19.83 14.21
#